data_AF-A0A6I3IUD5-F1
#
_entry.id   AF-A0A6I3IUD5-F1
#
_cell.length_a   1.000
_cell.length_b   1.000
_cell.length_c   1.000
_cell.angle_alpha   90.00
_cell.angle_beta   90.00
_cell.angle_gamma   90.00
#
_symmetry.space_group_name_H-M   'P 1'
#
loop_
_entity.id
_entity.type
_entity.pdbx_description
1 polymer ?
#
loop_
_entity_poly.entity_id
_entity_poly.type
_entity_poly.pdbx_seq_one_letter_code
_entity_poly.pdbx_strand_id
1 'polypeptide(L)'
;MKLPKNSTEADYDKVSHVTMLYRGSSGFNEVLEKPWDVAMDWFENDIPMALRIAVPDWVPTQGTVQLKEAADFGNASLAKYRKATFSFYGHSLASMDVQHTVTSLKDEYLERISGVYIYNGPNTYRTLPGVELKKLQKIRIGNGIKS
;
A
#
# COMPACT_ATOMS: atom_id res chain seq x y z
N MET A 1 11.19 13.26 15.47
CA MET A 1 12.64 13.31 15.76
C MET A 1 13.38 13.52 14.45
N LYS A 2 14.39 14.39 14.40
CA LYS A 2 15.24 14.54 13.22
C LYS A 2 16.47 13.65 13.38
N LEU A 3 16.69 12.75 12.42
CA LEU A 3 17.81 11.82 12.42
C LEU A 3 19.10 12.51 11.93
N PRO A 4 20.28 12.17 12.47
CA PRO A 4 21.55 12.70 11.99
C PRO A 4 21.86 12.24 10.55
N LYS A 5 22.64 13.02 9.81
CA LYS A 5 22.95 12.77 8.39
C LYS A 5 23.61 11.40 8.14
N ASN A 6 24.41 10.92 9.10
CA ASN A 6 25.04 9.61 9.11
C ASN A 6 24.45 8.75 10.24
N SER A 7 23.14 8.50 10.18
CA SER A 7 22.43 7.75 11.23
C SER A 7 22.95 6.32 11.35
N THR A 8 23.28 5.94 12.58
CA THR A 8 23.63 4.58 12.94
C THR A 8 22.38 3.75 13.18
N GLU A 9 22.53 2.43 13.30
CA GLU A 9 21.45 1.55 13.71
C GLU A 9 20.82 1.94 15.07
N ALA A 10 21.66 2.39 16.02
CA ALA A 10 21.20 2.86 17.32
C ALA A 10 20.35 4.14 17.22
N ASP A 11 20.54 4.94 16.17
CA ASP A 11 19.72 6.13 15.94
C ASP A 11 18.35 5.75 15.37
N TYR A 12 18.29 4.76 14.48
CA TYR A 12 17.03 4.23 13.98
C TYR A 12 16.22 3.52 15.06
N ASP A 13 16.88 2.84 16.00
CA ASP A 13 16.23 2.18 17.15
C ASP A 13 15.60 3.16 18.15
N LYS A 14 15.94 4.46 18.09
CA LYS A 14 15.27 5.51 18.89
C LYS A 14 13.92 5.92 18.28
N VAL A 15 13.63 5.53 17.05
CA VAL A 15 12.35 5.81 16.41
C VAL A 15 11.29 4.86 16.98
N SER A 16 10.27 5.42 17.61
CA SER A 16 9.16 4.66 18.19
C SER A 16 8.02 4.42 17.20
N HIS A 17 7.85 5.31 16.22
CA HIS A 17 6.76 5.24 15.25
C HIS A 17 7.17 5.78 13.89
N VAL A 18 6.71 5.10 12.83
CA VAL A 18 6.87 5.50 11.42
C VAL A 18 5.49 5.54 10.77
N THR A 19 5.18 6.67 10.13
CA THR A 19 4.01 6.81 9.28
C THR A 19 4.42 6.70 7.82
N MET A 20 3.87 5.75 7.09
CA MET A 20 4.06 5.59 5.65
C MET A 20 2.87 6.18 4.90
N LEU A 21 3.15 7.15 4.02
CA LEU A 21 2.16 7.84 3.21
C LEU A 21 2.34 7.44 1.74
N TYR A 22 1.31 6.80 1.18
CA TYR A 22 1.26 6.41 -0.23
C TYR A 22 0.41 7.44 -0.98
N ARG A 23 0.93 7.90 -2.12
CA ARG A 23 0.30 8.94 -2.92
C ARG A 23 -0.57 8.31 -4.00
N GLY A 24 -1.88 8.59 -3.96
CA GLY A 24 -2.79 8.20 -5.03
C GLY A 24 -2.56 9.01 -6.31
N SER A 25 -3.05 8.48 -7.43
CA SER A 25 -2.99 9.17 -8.72
C SER A 25 -3.99 10.32 -8.82
N SER A 26 -3.60 11.37 -9.54
CA SER A 26 -4.52 12.39 -10.05
C SER A 26 -5.24 11.81 -11.27
N GLY A 27 -6.56 11.60 -11.21
CA GLY A 27 -7.36 11.11 -12.36
C GLY A 27 -8.18 9.83 -12.11
N PHE A 28 -8.15 9.26 -10.90
CA PHE A 28 -8.86 8.01 -10.57
C PHE A 28 -10.39 8.06 -10.82
N ASN A 29 -11.03 9.21 -10.59
CA ASN A 29 -12.47 9.35 -10.83
C ASN A 29 -12.81 9.23 -12.32
N GLU A 30 -11.98 9.76 -13.20
CA GLU A 30 -12.18 9.69 -14.65
C GLU A 30 -11.99 8.26 -15.17
N VAL A 31 -11.07 7.49 -14.58
CA VAL A 31 -10.89 6.05 -14.86
C VAL A 31 -12.13 5.24 -14.46
N LEU A 32 -12.77 5.54 -13.33
CA LEU A 32 -13.99 4.84 -12.91
C LEU A 32 -15.18 5.13 -13.85
N GLU A 33 -15.29 6.35 -14.35
CA GLU A 33 -16.40 6.78 -15.20
C GLU A 33 -16.21 6.41 -16.68
N LYS A 34 -14.96 6.39 -17.17
CA LYS A 34 -14.61 6.12 -18.58
C LYS A 34 -13.41 5.16 -18.68
N PRO A 35 -13.60 3.90 -18.29
CA PRO A 35 -12.49 2.98 -18.03
C PRO A 35 -11.65 2.63 -19.26
N TRP A 36 -12.19 2.73 -20.48
CA TRP A 36 -11.43 2.38 -21.69
C TRP A 36 -10.61 3.57 -22.24
N ASP A 37 -11.23 4.75 -22.36
CA ASP A 37 -10.58 5.92 -22.95
C ASP A 37 -9.51 6.51 -22.02
N VAL A 38 -9.77 6.58 -20.72
CA VAL A 38 -8.84 7.15 -19.73
C VAL A 38 -7.70 6.17 -19.39
N ALA A 39 -7.94 4.86 -19.47
CA ALA A 39 -6.88 3.86 -19.24
C ALA A 39 -5.78 3.92 -20.31
N MET A 40 -6.12 4.28 -21.55
CA MET A 40 -5.17 4.44 -22.64
C MET A 40 -4.38 5.77 -22.54
N ASP A 41 -4.99 6.81 -21.97
CA ASP A 41 -4.40 8.14 -21.82
C ASP A 41 -3.57 8.33 -20.53
N TRP A 42 -3.60 7.38 -19.60
CA TRP A 42 -2.89 7.50 -18.31
C TRP A 42 -1.38 7.20 -18.45
N PHE A 43 -0.70 8.19 -19.06
CA PHE A 43 0.74 8.51 -19.11
C PHE A 43 1.71 7.39 -18.68
N GLU A 44 1.83 6.39 -19.56
CA GLU A 44 2.97 5.48 -19.78
C GLU A 44 3.38 4.45 -18.70
N ASN A 45 3.32 4.73 -17.38
CA ASN A 45 3.79 3.77 -16.34
C ASN A 45 2.67 3.09 -15.54
N ASP A 46 1.47 3.64 -15.61
CA ASP A 46 0.38 3.36 -14.68
C ASP A 46 -0.75 2.50 -15.34
N ILE A 47 -0.62 2.25 -16.65
CA ILE A 47 -1.53 1.44 -17.49
C ILE A 47 -1.87 0.07 -16.87
N PRO A 48 -0.92 -0.71 -16.33
CA PRO A 48 -1.23 -2.03 -15.78
C PRO A 48 -2.15 -1.96 -14.55
N MET A 49 -2.06 -0.88 -13.77
CA MET A 49 -2.88 -0.68 -12.57
C MET A 49 -4.31 -0.28 -12.95
N ALA A 50 -4.46 0.65 -13.90
CA ALA A 50 -5.78 1.04 -14.40
C ALA A 50 -6.50 -0.12 -15.09
N LEU A 51 -5.79 -0.91 -15.90
CA LEU A 51 -6.35 -2.09 -16.54
C LEU A 51 -6.82 -3.11 -15.50
N ARG A 52 -6.09 -3.30 -14.40
CA ARG A 52 -6.51 -4.19 -13.29
C ARG A 52 -7.78 -3.71 -12.59
N ILE A 53 -7.98 -2.40 -12.47
CA ILE A 53 -9.23 -1.85 -11.90
C ILE A 53 -10.41 -2.09 -12.84
N ALA A 54 -10.21 -1.91 -14.14
CA ALA A 54 -11.26 -2.04 -15.14
C ALA A 54 -11.63 -3.50 -15.47
N VAL A 55 -10.63 -4.38 -15.59
CA VAL A 55 -10.79 -5.80 -15.98
C VAL A 55 -10.02 -6.74 -15.04
N PRO A 56 -10.46 -6.86 -13.77
CA PRO A 56 -9.71 -7.56 -12.72
C PRO A 56 -9.42 -9.04 -13.02
N ASP A 57 -10.25 -9.70 -13.84
CA ASP A 57 -10.10 -11.12 -14.19
C ASP A 57 -9.09 -11.38 -15.32
N TRP A 58 -8.65 -10.33 -16.04
CA TRP A 58 -7.78 -10.45 -17.23
C TRP A 58 -6.33 -10.06 -16.96
N VAL A 59 -6.05 -9.38 -15.84
CA VAL A 59 -4.70 -8.98 -15.45
C VAL A 59 -4.25 -9.86 -14.27
N PRO A 60 -3.17 -10.66 -14.40
CA PRO A 60 -2.68 -11.51 -13.32
C PRO A 60 -2.49 -10.72 -12.01
N THR A 61 -2.82 -11.35 -10.89
CA THR A 61 -2.76 -10.76 -9.54
C THR A 61 -1.34 -10.41 -9.07
N GLN A 62 -0.29 -10.82 -9.80
CA GLN A 62 1.09 -10.46 -9.49
C GLN A 62 1.28 -8.95 -9.64
N GLY A 63 1.71 -8.31 -8.55
CA GLY A 63 1.79 -6.86 -8.43
C GLY A 63 2.53 -6.24 -9.59
N THR A 64 1.98 -5.16 -10.14
CA THR A 64 2.68 -4.29 -11.08
C THR A 64 4.01 -3.84 -10.44
N VAL A 65 4.96 -3.35 -11.26
CA VAL A 65 6.26 -2.86 -10.74
C VAL A 65 6.07 -1.92 -9.55
N GLN A 66 5.09 -1.01 -9.62
CA GLN A 66 4.71 -0.10 -8.55
C GLN A 66 4.28 -0.81 -7.25
N LEU A 67 3.43 -1.84 -7.33
CA LEU A 67 3.00 -2.60 -6.16
C LEU A 67 4.17 -3.34 -5.52
N LYS A 68 5.02 -3.95 -6.34
CA LYS A 68 6.21 -4.65 -5.86
C LYS A 68 7.18 -3.68 -5.18
N GLU A 69 7.44 -2.53 -5.78
CA GLU A 69 8.28 -1.48 -5.20
C GLU A 69 7.71 -0.96 -3.88
N ALA A 70 6.38 -0.77 -3.79
CA ALA A 70 5.69 -0.39 -2.55
C ALA A 70 5.89 -1.45 -1.44
N ALA A 71 5.77 -2.73 -1.78
CA ALA A 71 5.97 -3.85 -0.86
C ALA A 71 7.44 -3.99 -0.42
N ASP A 72 8.39 -3.85 -1.34
CA ASP A 72 9.82 -3.90 -1.06
C ASP A 72 10.23 -2.73 -0.16
N PHE A 73 9.71 -1.53 -0.45
CA PHE A 73 9.94 -0.34 0.38
C PHE A 73 9.36 -0.50 1.80
N GLY A 74 8.17 -1.08 1.93
CA GLY A 74 7.56 -1.40 3.23
C GLY A 74 8.41 -2.36 4.05
N ASN A 75 8.83 -3.48 3.45
CA ASN A 75 9.69 -4.46 4.13
C ASN A 75 11.07 -3.88 4.49
N ALA A 76 11.68 -3.10 3.60
CA ALA A 76 12.97 -2.44 3.86
C ALA A 76 12.86 -1.40 4.98
N SER A 77 11.76 -0.65 5.04
CA SER A 77 11.52 0.33 6.11
C SER A 77 11.37 -0.36 7.47
N LEU A 78 10.59 -1.45 7.52
CA LEU A 78 10.41 -2.27 8.73
C LEU A 78 11.71 -2.95 9.19
N ALA A 79 12.61 -3.32 8.26
CA ALA A 79 13.94 -3.82 8.59
C ALA A 79 14.83 -2.70 9.18
N LYS A 80 14.73 -1.49 8.63
CA LYS A 80 15.52 -0.33 9.03
C LYS A 80 15.14 0.21 10.42
N TYR A 81 13.84 0.31 10.72
CA TYR A 81 13.34 0.83 11.99
C TYR A 81 12.86 -0.31 12.91
N ARG A 82 13.81 -1.06 13.48
CA ARG A 82 13.55 -2.36 14.11
C ARG A 82 12.61 -2.30 15.32
N LYS A 83 12.67 -1.21 16.08
CA LYS A 83 11.88 -1.01 17.30
C LYS A 83 10.64 -0.13 17.08
N ALA A 84 10.44 0.37 15.86
CA ALA A 84 9.31 1.24 15.57
C ALA A 84 8.05 0.44 15.29
N THR A 85 6.91 1.02 15.67
CA THR A 85 5.61 0.65 15.12
C THR A 85 5.34 1.42 13.83
N PHE A 86 4.48 0.87 12.97
CA PHE A 86 4.18 1.44 11.65
C PHE A 86 2.69 1.71 11.49
N SER A 87 2.36 2.83 10.85
CA SER A 87 1.04 3.10 10.30
C SER A 87 1.12 3.30 8.80
N PHE A 88 0.18 2.72 8.05
CA PHE A 88 0.12 2.83 6.60
C PHE A 88 -1.11 3.64 6.18
N TYR A 89 -0.92 4.64 5.33
CA TYR A 89 -1.99 5.50 4.83
C TYR A 89 -1.99 5.54 3.30
N GLY A 90 -3.17 5.40 2.72
CA GLY A 90 -3.38 5.48 1.27
C GLY A 90 -4.74 6.09 0.96
N HIS A 91 -4.79 6.96 -0.04
CA HIS A 91 -6.02 7.56 -0.53
C HIS A 91 -6.21 7.23 -2.02
N SER A 92 -7.45 6.99 -2.44
CA SER A 92 -7.79 6.66 -3.82
C SER A 92 -6.97 5.45 -4.29
N LEU A 93 -6.23 5.57 -5.38
CA LEU A 93 -5.43 4.47 -5.93
C LEU A 93 -4.34 3.95 -4.98
N ALA A 94 -3.74 4.81 -4.15
CA ALA A 94 -2.72 4.40 -3.17
C ALA A 94 -3.24 3.42 -2.12
N SER A 95 -4.56 3.25 -2.02
CA SER A 95 -5.12 2.17 -1.19
C SER A 95 -4.69 0.79 -1.68
N MET A 96 -4.43 0.62 -2.98
CA MET A 96 -3.92 -0.64 -3.53
C MET A 96 -2.46 -0.89 -3.12
N ASP A 97 -1.62 0.13 -3.20
CA ASP A 97 -0.23 0.06 -2.75
C ASP A 97 -0.15 -0.30 -1.26
N VAL A 98 -0.99 0.33 -0.43
CA VAL A 98 -1.07 0.02 1.00
C VAL A 98 -1.54 -1.40 1.24
N GLN A 99 -2.61 -1.84 0.58
CA GLN A 99 -3.13 -3.20 0.73
C GLN A 99 -2.08 -4.23 0.32
N HIS A 100 -1.47 -4.07 -0.87
CA HIS A 100 -0.44 -4.99 -1.36
C HIS A 100 0.84 -4.96 -0.53
N THR A 101 1.26 -3.79 -0.05
CA THR A 101 2.42 -3.68 0.84
C THR A 101 2.16 -4.50 2.09
N VAL A 102 1.03 -4.23 2.75
CA VAL A 102 0.68 -4.83 4.04
C VAL A 102 0.52 -6.35 3.93
N THR A 103 -0.07 -6.85 2.85
CA THR A 103 -0.22 -8.30 2.62
C THR A 103 1.11 -8.99 2.30
N SER A 104 2.04 -8.25 1.69
CA SER A 104 3.39 -8.73 1.33
C SER A 104 4.43 -8.57 2.45
N LEU A 105 4.06 -8.05 3.62
CA LEU A 105 4.99 -7.97 4.75
C LEU A 105 5.35 -9.37 5.27
N LYS A 106 6.62 -9.50 5.68
CA LYS A 106 7.09 -10.67 6.44
C LYS A 106 6.27 -10.83 7.72
N ASP A 107 6.02 -12.07 8.10
CA ASP A 107 5.16 -12.39 9.25
C ASP A 107 5.69 -11.81 10.57
N GLU A 108 7.02 -11.78 10.74
CA GLU A 108 7.71 -11.18 11.89
C GLU A 108 7.47 -9.68 12.06
N TYR A 109 6.96 -8.99 11.02
CA TYR A 109 6.68 -7.56 11.05
C TYR A 109 5.25 -7.22 11.45
N LEU A 110 4.33 -8.19 11.41
CA LEU A 110 2.89 -7.94 11.53
C LEU A 110 2.51 -7.33 12.89
N GLU A 111 3.15 -7.75 13.98
CA GLU A 111 2.90 -7.23 15.33
C GLU A 111 3.31 -5.77 15.51
N ARG A 112 4.16 -5.23 14.62
CA ARG A 112 4.58 -3.83 14.64
C ARG A 112 3.65 -2.92 13.84
N ILE A 113 2.61 -3.45 13.20
CA ILE A 113 1.63 -2.66 12.45
C ILE A 113 0.58 -2.14 13.42
N SER A 114 0.66 -0.86 13.72
CA SER A 114 -0.28 -0.18 14.62
C SER A 114 -1.60 0.20 13.97
N GLY A 115 -1.61 0.36 12.64
CA GLY A 115 -2.83 0.68 11.91
C GLY A 115 -2.64 0.76 10.39
N VAL A 116 -3.72 0.44 9.68
CA VAL A 116 -3.84 0.61 8.23
C VAL A 116 -5.07 1.45 7.94
N TYR A 117 -4.87 2.55 7.22
CA TYR A 117 -5.87 3.58 6.98
C TYR A 117 -5.97 3.84 5.47
N ILE A 118 -7.03 3.33 4.86
CA ILE A 118 -7.29 3.46 3.42
C ILE A 118 -8.61 4.21 3.21
N TYR A 119 -8.63 5.13 2.25
CA TYR A 119 -9.76 6.05 2.02
C TYR A 119 -10.10 6.14 0.53
N ASN A 120 -11.38 6.06 0.19
CA ASN A 120 -11.92 6.27 -1.18
C ASN A 120 -11.18 5.49 -2.29
N GLY A 121 -10.57 4.36 -1.95
CA GLY A 121 -9.84 3.52 -2.88
C GLY A 121 -10.67 2.36 -3.43
N PRO A 122 -10.27 1.80 -4.58
CA PRO A 122 -10.90 0.60 -5.09
C PRO A 122 -10.70 -0.53 -4.07
N ASN A 123 -11.79 -1.25 -3.78
CA ASN A 123 -11.79 -2.33 -2.82
C ASN A 123 -11.05 -3.55 -3.42
N THR A 124 -9.74 -3.68 -3.15
CA THR A 124 -8.94 -4.82 -3.65
C THR A 124 -9.20 -6.13 -2.92
N TYR A 125 -10.08 -6.18 -1.91
CA TYR A 125 -10.41 -7.42 -1.21
C TYR A 125 -10.92 -8.53 -2.14
N ARG A 126 -11.48 -8.19 -3.32
CA ARG A 126 -11.87 -9.19 -4.35
C ARG A 126 -10.70 -9.77 -5.16
N THR A 127 -9.53 -9.15 -5.10
CA THR A 127 -8.36 -9.53 -5.92
C THR A 127 -7.20 -10.12 -5.09
N LEU A 128 -7.38 -10.30 -3.78
CA LEU A 128 -6.34 -10.85 -2.89
C LEU A 128 -6.60 -12.35 -2.64
N PRO A 129 -5.66 -13.27 -2.98
CA PRO A 129 -5.76 -14.69 -2.61
C PRO A 129 -5.84 -14.90 -1.09
N GLY A 130 -6.49 -15.99 -0.65
CA GLY A 130 -6.91 -16.21 0.75
C GLY A 130 -5.84 -16.16 1.85
N VAL A 131 -4.54 -16.27 1.52
CA VAL A 131 -3.43 -16.09 2.46
C VAL A 131 -3.30 -14.62 2.89
N GLU A 132 -3.50 -13.70 1.97
CA GLU A 132 -3.40 -12.26 2.20
C GLU A 132 -4.57 -11.75 3.05
N LEU A 133 -5.77 -12.30 2.85
CA LEU A 133 -6.95 -12.02 3.68
C LEU A 133 -6.73 -12.40 5.15
N LYS A 134 -6.11 -13.55 5.43
CA LYS A 134 -5.80 -13.97 6.82
C LYS A 134 -4.76 -13.07 7.48
N LYS A 135 -3.82 -12.51 6.72
CA LYS A 135 -2.87 -11.51 7.24
C LYS A 135 -3.57 -10.20 7.58
N LEU A 136 -4.45 -9.71 6.70
CA LEU A 136 -5.24 -8.50 6.96
C LEU A 136 -6.14 -8.61 8.20
N GLN A 137 -6.70 -9.79 8.48
CA GLN A 137 -7.49 -10.02 9.69
C GLN A 137 -6.68 -9.88 10.99
N LYS A 138 -5.36 -10.10 10.95
CA LYS A 138 -4.46 -9.92 12.10
C LYS A 138 -4.08 -8.46 12.32
N ILE A 139 -4.43 -7.58 11.39
CA ILE A 139 -4.01 -6.17 11.38
C ILE A 139 -5.22 -5.31 11.71
N ARG A 140 -5.03 -4.33 12.60
CA ARG A 140 -6.09 -3.38 12.95
C ARG A 140 -6.31 -2.41 11.78
N ILE A 141 -7.30 -2.70 10.95
CA ILE A 141 -7.72 -1.81 9.86
C ILE A 141 -8.64 -0.74 10.44
N GLY A 142 -8.21 0.52 10.40
CA GLY A 142 -9.02 1.66 10.78
C GLY A 142 -9.89 2.07 9.60
N ASN A 143 -11.19 1.76 9.65
CA ASN A 143 -12.14 2.27 8.67
C ASN A 143 -12.32 3.77 8.84
N GLY A 144 -11.64 4.54 7.99
CA GLY A 144 -11.85 5.96 7.87
C GLY A 144 -13.02 6.26 6.94
N ILE A 145 -14.12 6.70 7.55
CA ILE A 145 -15.37 7.22 6.96
C ILE A 145 -16.45 6.16 6.69
N LYS A 146 -17.42 6.11 7.61
CA LYS A 146 -18.81 5.81 7.31
C LYS A 146 -19.39 6.96 6.49
N SER A 147 -19.83 6.67 5.27
CA SER A 147 -21.11 7.11 4.67
C SER A 147 -21.15 6.63 3.24
#